data_AF-R6H0J0-F1
#
_entry.id   AF-R6H0J0-F1
#
_cell.length_a   1.000
_cell.length_b   1.000
_cell.length_c   1.000
_cell.angle_alpha   90.00
_cell.angle_beta   90.00
_cell.angle_gamma   90.00
#
_symmetry.space_group_name_H-M   'P 1'
#
loop_
_entity.id
_entity.type
_entity.pdbx_description
1 polymer ?
#
loop_
_entity_poly.entity_id
_entity_poly.type
_entity_poly.pdbx_seq_one_letter_code
_entity_poly.pdbx_strand_id
1 'polypeptide(L)'
;MLSDQAIQNVELEVEKGIIRHETRLIVDKCFELGNGDIALGVCRGVKAGVVDVPFAPCRANAGQMLPARDNEGAVRIMNIGNLPFDKELRDFHAAKMAQRAKEENRKVSFQMVIDDVYAIGKGRLVGRPRY
;
A
#
# COMPACT_ATOMS: atom_id res chain seq x y z
N MET A 1 10.50 -30.04 5.25
CA MET A 1 10.48 -30.02 3.77
C MET A 1 11.18 -28.80 3.15
N LEU A 2 11.64 -27.80 3.92
CA LEU A 2 12.29 -26.59 3.37
C LEU A 2 13.54 -26.15 4.19
N SER A 3 14.21 -27.07 4.89
CA SER A 3 15.38 -26.73 5.71
C SER A 3 16.49 -26.12 4.84
N ASP A 4 17.10 -25.04 5.33
CA ASP A 4 18.25 -24.34 4.73
C ASP A 4 18.04 -23.74 3.32
N GLN A 5 16.80 -23.68 2.85
CA GLN A 5 16.49 -23.01 1.59
C GLN A 5 16.40 -21.49 1.80
N ALA A 6 17.05 -20.74 0.90
CA ALA A 6 17.01 -19.28 0.88
C ALA A 6 16.44 -18.76 -0.44
N ILE A 7 15.79 -17.59 -0.39
CA ILE A 7 15.32 -16.88 -1.59
C ILE A 7 16.32 -15.75 -1.86
N GLN A 8 16.96 -15.79 -3.01
CA GLN A 8 17.83 -14.73 -3.51
C GLN A 8 17.46 -14.44 -4.96
N ASN A 9 16.84 -13.29 -5.20
CA ASN A 9 16.49 -12.81 -6.54
C ASN A 9 16.51 -11.29 -6.59
N VAL A 10 16.72 -10.75 -7.79
CA VAL A 10 16.85 -9.31 -8.02
C VAL A 10 15.56 -8.58 -7.69
N GLU A 11 14.41 -9.18 -7.99
CA GLU A 11 13.09 -8.59 -7.75
C GLU A 11 12.83 -8.39 -6.25
N LEU A 12 13.35 -9.28 -5.39
CA LEU A 12 13.26 -9.11 -3.94
C LEU A 12 14.04 -7.89 -3.47
N GLU A 13 15.25 -7.65 -3.99
CA GLU A 13 16.02 -6.46 -3.60
C GLU A 13 15.37 -5.16 -4.12
N VAL A 14 14.77 -5.19 -5.31
CA VAL A 14 13.99 -4.05 -5.83
C VAL A 14 12.80 -3.76 -4.91
N GLU A 15 11.98 -4.76 -4.59
CA GLU A 15 10.81 -4.60 -3.74
C GLU A 15 11.19 -4.15 -2.32
N LYS A 16 12.28 -4.67 -1.75
CA LYS A 16 12.85 -4.18 -0.48
C LYS A 16 13.25 -2.70 -0.57
N GLY A 17 13.78 -2.26 -1.72
CA GLY A 17 14.10 -0.86 -1.98
C GLY A 17 12.86 0.03 -1.92
N ILE A 18 11.80 -0.36 -2.61
CA ILE A 18 10.51 0.34 -2.61
C ILE A 18 9.93 0.45 -1.19
N ILE A 19 9.83 -0.67 -0.47
CA ILE A 19 9.27 -0.71 0.89
C ILE A 19 10.08 0.19 1.85
N ARG A 20 11.41 0.16 1.76
CA ARG A 20 12.27 1.04 2.58
C ARG A 20 12.07 2.51 2.23
N HIS A 21 11.88 2.83 0.96
CA HIS A 21 11.65 4.21 0.52
C HIS A 21 10.32 4.74 1.06
N GLU A 22 9.23 3.99 0.86
CA GLU A 22 7.89 4.31 1.39
C GLU A 22 7.92 4.51 2.90
N THR A 23 8.51 3.55 3.62
CA THR A 23 8.59 3.56 5.08
C THR A 23 9.37 4.78 5.56
N ARG A 24 10.50 5.10 4.92
CA ARG A 24 11.32 6.23 5.31
C ARG A 24 10.59 7.56 5.16
N LEU A 25 9.86 7.78 4.06
CA LEU A 25 9.09 9.01 3.88
C LEU A 25 8.02 9.19 4.97
N ILE A 26 7.33 8.12 5.37
CA ILE A 26 6.33 8.17 6.45
C ILE A 26 7.00 8.48 7.79
N VAL A 27 8.09 7.77 8.12
CA VAL A 27 8.79 7.93 9.39
C VAL A 27 9.45 9.31 9.50
N ASP A 28 10.13 9.75 8.45
CA ASP A 28 10.78 11.07 8.41
C ASP A 28 9.74 12.19 8.56
N LYS A 29 8.58 12.05 7.92
CA LYS A 29 7.49 13.02 8.08
C LYS A 29 6.91 13.01 9.49
N CYS A 30 6.86 11.86 10.17
CA CYS A 30 6.47 11.80 11.57
C CYS A 30 7.48 12.55 12.46
N PHE A 31 8.79 12.34 12.26
CA PHE A 31 9.83 13.09 12.99
C PHE A 31 9.74 14.59 12.73
N GLU A 32 9.50 15.01 11.48
CA GLU A 32 9.29 16.42 11.11
C GLU A 32 8.09 17.01 11.88
N LEU A 33 6.93 16.35 11.82
CA LEU A 33 5.73 16.80 12.52
C LEU A 33 5.90 16.80 14.04
N GLY A 34 6.75 15.93 14.57
CA GLY A 34 7.08 15.81 15.98
C GLY A 34 8.17 16.76 16.46
N ASN A 35 8.81 17.54 15.57
CA ASN A 35 10.03 18.29 15.86
C ASN A 35 11.11 17.43 16.54
N GLY A 36 11.30 16.20 16.04
CA GLY A 36 12.25 15.22 16.59
C GLY A 36 11.67 14.24 17.63
N ASP A 37 10.50 14.53 18.22
CA ASP A 37 9.80 13.58 19.10
C ASP A 37 8.88 12.65 18.30
N ILE A 38 9.23 11.37 18.21
CA ILE A 38 8.46 10.40 17.42
C ILE A 38 7.08 10.09 18.02
N ALA A 39 6.90 10.15 19.34
CA ALA A 39 5.62 9.85 19.97
C ALA A 39 4.59 10.95 19.65
N LEU A 40 5.01 12.21 19.76
CA LEU A 40 4.22 13.36 19.30
C LEU A 40 4.05 13.35 17.78
N GLY A 41 5.11 12.99 17.06
CA GLY A 41 5.15 12.88 15.61
C GLY A 41 4.11 11.93 15.05
N VAL A 42 4.00 10.72 15.61
CA VAL A 42 2.99 9.73 15.21
C VAL A 42 1.58 10.22 15.53
N CYS A 43 1.34 10.80 16.72
CA CYS A 43 0.02 11.36 17.06
C CYS A 43 -0.42 12.45 16.06
N ARG A 44 0.51 13.31 15.64
CA ARG A 44 0.27 14.37 14.64
C ARG A 44 0.14 13.78 13.23
N GLY A 45 0.97 12.78 12.90
CA GLY A 45 0.97 12.08 11.63
C GLY A 45 -0.34 11.36 11.34
N VAL A 46 -0.93 10.70 12.34
CA VAL A 46 -2.26 10.07 12.24
C VAL A 46 -3.33 11.13 11.96
N LYS A 47 -3.35 12.23 12.73
CA LYS A 47 -4.30 13.34 12.53
C LYS A 47 -4.16 14.01 11.16
N ALA A 48 -2.94 14.07 10.62
CA ALA A 48 -2.66 14.65 9.31
C ALA A 48 -2.89 13.65 8.14
N GLY A 49 -3.08 12.37 8.41
CA GLY A 49 -3.17 11.31 7.39
C GLY A 49 -1.82 10.90 6.77
N VAL A 50 -0.71 11.30 7.39
CA VAL A 50 0.65 10.82 7.04
C VAL A 50 0.82 9.35 7.43
N VAL A 51 0.19 8.96 8.53
CA VAL A 51 0.01 7.56 8.94
C VAL A 51 -1.47 7.26 8.85
N ASP A 52 -1.86 6.46 7.88
CA ASP A 52 -3.27 6.12 7.63
C ASP A 52 -3.42 4.61 7.52
N VAL A 53 -4.26 4.04 8.37
CA VAL A 53 -4.47 2.59 8.48
C VAL A 53 -5.78 2.22 7.78
N PRO A 54 -5.74 1.39 6.71
CA PRO A 54 -6.95 1.00 5.98
C PRO A 54 -7.98 0.35 6.88
N PHE A 55 -9.24 0.79 6.76
CA PHE A 55 -10.40 0.22 7.47
C PHE A 55 -10.33 0.29 9.00
N ALA A 56 -9.45 1.11 9.56
CA ALA A 56 -9.36 1.27 11.00
C ALA A 56 -10.65 1.89 11.58
N PRO A 57 -11.20 1.37 12.69
CA PRO A 57 -12.37 1.94 13.35
C PRO A 57 -12.04 3.23 14.14
N CYS A 58 -10.76 3.62 14.20
CA CYS A 58 -10.30 4.75 14.98
C CYS A 58 -10.77 6.07 14.35
N ARG A 59 -11.50 6.89 15.13
CA ARG A 59 -12.00 8.20 14.68
C ARG A 59 -10.89 9.21 14.34
N ALA A 60 -9.68 9.02 14.86
CA ALA A 60 -8.55 9.89 14.56
C ALA A 60 -7.85 9.52 13.24
N ASN A 61 -8.10 8.33 12.70
CA ASN A 61 -7.55 7.88 11.44
C ASN A 61 -8.22 8.62 10.27
N ALA A 62 -7.43 9.12 9.33
CA ALA A 62 -7.96 9.88 8.19
C ALA A 62 -8.85 9.00 7.28
N GLY A 63 -8.49 7.73 7.07
CA GLY A 63 -9.27 6.78 6.29
C GLY A 63 -9.33 7.12 4.80
N GLN A 64 -8.34 7.85 4.30
CA GLN A 64 -8.26 8.31 2.91
C GLN A 64 -7.44 7.35 2.04
N MET A 65 -6.38 6.78 2.60
CA MET A 65 -5.53 5.84 1.90
C MET A 65 -6.27 4.52 1.68
N LEU A 66 -6.26 4.02 0.44
CA LEU A 66 -6.91 2.77 0.08
C LEU A 66 -5.93 1.81 -0.61
N PRO A 67 -5.76 0.59 -0.08
CA PRO A 67 -4.93 -0.42 -0.72
C PRO A 67 -5.75 -1.23 -1.74
N ALA A 68 -5.08 -1.75 -2.76
CA ALA A 68 -5.59 -2.81 -3.62
C ALA A 68 -4.42 -3.70 -4.08
N ARG A 69 -4.69 -4.92 -4.52
CA ARG A 69 -3.65 -5.76 -5.11
C ARG A 69 -3.31 -5.28 -6.53
N ASP A 70 -2.05 -5.41 -6.93
CA ASP A 70 -1.66 -5.28 -8.32
C ASP A 70 -1.95 -6.57 -9.12
N ASN A 71 -1.44 -6.62 -10.35
CA ASN A 71 -1.68 -7.73 -11.26
C ASN A 71 -1.05 -9.04 -10.78
N GLU A 72 0.03 -8.96 -10.00
CA GLU A 72 0.78 -10.12 -9.48
C GLU A 72 0.29 -10.51 -8.06
N GLY A 73 -0.55 -9.67 -7.46
CA GLY A 73 -1.17 -9.92 -6.16
C GLY A 73 -0.49 -9.22 -4.98
N ALA A 74 0.56 -8.43 -5.23
CA ALA A 74 1.18 -7.60 -4.20
C ALA A 74 0.25 -6.44 -3.84
N VAL A 75 0.19 -6.07 -2.56
CA VAL A 75 -0.62 -4.95 -2.11
C VAL A 75 0.07 -3.64 -2.48
N ARG A 76 -0.67 -2.76 -3.16
CA ARG A 76 -0.24 -1.43 -3.61
C ARG A 76 -1.16 -0.35 -3.08
N ILE A 77 -0.71 0.89 -3.15
CA ILE A 77 -1.50 2.05 -2.73
C ILE A 77 -2.32 2.57 -3.91
N MET A 78 -3.60 2.20 -3.96
CA MET A 78 -4.52 2.60 -5.02
C MET A 78 -4.96 4.06 -4.87
N ASN A 79 -5.28 4.47 -3.64
CA ASN A 79 -5.49 5.88 -3.31
C ASN A 79 -4.45 6.31 -2.28
N ILE A 80 -3.63 7.30 -2.63
CA ILE A 80 -2.50 7.76 -1.82
C ILE A 80 -2.97 8.51 -0.56
N GLY A 81 -4.10 9.22 -0.63
CA GLY A 81 -4.52 10.12 0.46
C GLY A 81 -3.42 11.13 0.79
N ASN A 82 -3.10 11.27 2.08
CA ASN A 82 -2.07 12.18 2.58
C ASN A 82 -0.73 11.51 2.87
N LEU A 83 -0.50 10.28 2.39
CA LEU A 83 0.82 9.66 2.53
C LEU A 83 1.89 10.56 1.90
N PRO A 84 3.04 10.78 2.58
CA PRO A 84 4.07 11.72 2.15
C PRO A 84 4.96 11.14 1.04
N PHE A 85 4.38 10.36 0.12
CA PHE A 85 5.11 9.75 -0.98
C PHE A 85 5.49 10.80 -2.01
N ASP A 86 6.70 10.66 -2.55
CA ASP A 86 7.18 11.47 -3.66
C ASP A 86 6.53 11.04 -5.00
N LYS A 87 6.92 11.72 -6.08
CA LYS A 87 6.39 11.42 -7.41
C LYS A 87 6.76 10.02 -7.89
N GLU A 88 7.96 9.55 -7.58
CA GLU A 88 8.46 8.25 -8.03
C GLU A 88 7.60 7.11 -7.47
N LEU A 89 7.33 7.12 -6.16
CA LEU A 89 6.47 6.11 -5.53
C LEU A 89 5.02 6.19 -5.99
N ARG A 90 4.48 7.41 -6.14
CA ARG A 90 3.11 7.59 -6.68
C ARG A 90 2.98 7.01 -8.08
N ASP A 91 3.94 7.28 -8.95
CA ASP A 91 3.96 6.76 -10.31
C ASP A 91 4.14 5.24 -10.32
N PHE A 92 4.99 4.69 -9.45
CA PHE A 92 5.18 3.24 -9.29
C PHE A 92 3.86 2.52 -8.94
N HIS A 93 3.15 2.98 -7.91
CA HIS A 93 1.86 2.39 -7.52
C HIS A 93 0.82 2.55 -8.62
N ALA A 94 0.74 3.73 -9.24
CA ALA A 94 -0.19 3.99 -10.33
C ALA A 94 0.09 3.06 -11.53
N ALA A 95 1.35 2.82 -11.89
CA ALA A 95 1.74 1.92 -12.96
C ALA A 95 1.35 0.47 -12.67
N LYS A 96 1.61 -0.02 -11.45
CA LYS A 96 1.22 -1.37 -11.01
C LYS A 96 -0.30 -1.57 -11.03
N MET A 97 -1.06 -0.56 -10.62
CA MET A 97 -2.53 -0.59 -10.71
C MET A 97 -3.03 -0.51 -12.15
N ALA A 98 -2.39 0.29 -13.01
CA ALA A 98 -2.72 0.39 -14.42
C ALA A 98 -2.49 -0.93 -15.17
N GLN A 99 -1.44 -1.67 -14.82
CA GLN A 99 -1.19 -3.01 -15.37
C GLN A 99 -2.36 -3.96 -15.05
N ARG A 100 -2.82 -4.01 -13.78
CA ARG A 100 -3.98 -4.82 -13.40
C ARG A 100 -5.24 -4.39 -14.15
N ALA A 101 -5.51 -3.09 -14.22
CA ALA A 101 -6.67 -2.55 -14.92
C ALA A 101 -6.72 -2.95 -16.41
N LYS A 102 -5.55 -2.92 -17.07
CA LYS A 102 -5.40 -3.37 -18.45
C LYS A 102 -5.74 -4.86 -18.60
N GLU A 103 -5.16 -5.71 -17.75
CA GLU A 103 -5.40 -7.17 -17.80
C GLU A 103 -6.86 -7.54 -17.48
N GLU A 104 -7.51 -6.80 -16.58
CA GLU A 104 -8.91 -7.05 -16.21
C GLU A 104 -9.93 -6.36 -17.12
N ASN A 105 -9.46 -5.58 -18.11
CA ASN A 105 -10.29 -4.76 -18.99
C ASN A 105 -11.32 -3.91 -18.23
N ARG A 106 -10.89 -3.29 -17.12
CA ARG A 106 -11.71 -2.37 -16.31
C ARG A 106 -10.85 -1.28 -15.68
N LYS A 107 -11.46 -0.15 -15.32
CA LYS A 107 -10.75 0.95 -14.65
C LYS A 107 -10.34 0.57 -13.23
N VAL A 108 -9.21 1.09 -12.76
CA VAL A 108 -8.85 1.11 -11.34
C VAL A 108 -9.98 1.77 -10.57
N SER A 109 -10.51 1.09 -9.56
CA SER A 109 -11.69 1.54 -8.83
C SER A 109 -11.78 0.89 -7.45
N PHE A 110 -12.58 1.50 -6.57
CA PHE A 110 -12.88 0.95 -5.25
C PHE A 110 -13.46 -0.48 -5.30
N GLN A 111 -14.10 -0.86 -6.41
CA GLN A 111 -14.57 -2.23 -6.59
C GLN A 111 -13.42 -3.26 -6.54
N MET A 112 -12.21 -2.93 -7.01
CA MET A 112 -11.04 -3.82 -6.88
C MET A 112 -10.70 -4.11 -5.42
N VAL A 113 -10.84 -3.10 -4.55
CA VAL A 113 -10.62 -3.23 -3.10
C VAL A 113 -11.62 -4.21 -2.50
N ILE A 114 -12.90 -4.04 -2.82
CA ILE A 114 -13.98 -4.93 -2.37
C ILE A 114 -13.71 -6.36 -2.85
N ASP A 115 -13.37 -6.53 -4.12
CA ASP A 115 -13.12 -7.85 -4.70
C ASP A 115 -11.92 -8.55 -4.01
N ASP A 116 -10.86 -7.81 -3.67
CA ASP A 116 -9.68 -8.35 -3.00
C ASP A 116 -9.96 -8.74 -1.54
N VAL A 117 -10.82 -8.00 -0.82
CA VAL A 117 -11.26 -8.35 0.54
C VAL A 117 -11.96 -9.72 0.54
N TYR A 118 -12.80 -10.00 -0.47
CA TYR A 118 -13.51 -11.28 -0.57
C TYR A 118 -12.72 -12.40 -1.28
N ALA A 119 -11.60 -12.09 -1.95
CA ALA A 119 -10.91 -13.02 -2.84
C ALA A 119 -10.50 -14.33 -2.14
N ILE A 120 -9.91 -14.22 -0.94
CA ILE A 120 -9.41 -15.38 -0.19
C ILE A 120 -10.55 -16.32 0.21
N GLY A 121 -11.67 -15.77 0.70
CA GLY A 121 -12.87 -16.54 1.01
C GLY A 121 -13.50 -17.22 -0.21
N LYS A 122 -13.16 -16.75 -1.42
CA LYS A 122 -13.54 -17.33 -2.71
C LYS A 122 -12.43 -18.19 -3.34
N GLY A 123 -11.40 -18.56 -2.58
CA GLY A 123 -10.36 -19.50 -3.00
C GLY A 123 -9.27 -18.93 -3.91
N ARG A 124 -9.03 -17.62 -3.92
CA ARG A 124 -8.02 -16.98 -4.79
C ARG A 124 -7.36 -15.77 -4.14
N LEU A 125 -6.16 -15.40 -4.61
CA LEU A 125 -5.42 -14.26 -4.06
C LEU A 125 -5.94 -12.90 -4.53
N VAL A 126 -6.22 -12.77 -5.84
CA VAL A 126 -6.61 -11.50 -6.47
C VAL A 126 -8.08 -11.53 -6.88
N GLY A 127 -8.82 -10.47 -6.53
CA GLY A 127 -10.23 -10.27 -6.84
C GLY A 127 -10.48 -9.95 -8.32
N ARG A 128 -10.30 -10.93 -9.20
CA ARG A 128 -10.52 -10.79 -10.65
C ARG A 128 -12.02 -10.76 -11.00
N PRO A 129 -12.46 -9.89 -11.94
CA PRO A 129 -13.85 -9.87 -12.41
C PRO A 129 -14.21 -11.13 -13.19
N ARG A 130 -15.52 -11.44 -13.26
CA ARG A 130 -16.11 -12.61 -13.96
C ARG A 130 -15.63 -13.98 -13.47
N TYR A 131 -15.91 -14.22 -12.19
CA TYR A 131 -16.41 -15.50 -11.70
C TYR A 131 -17.54 -15.20 -10.72
#